data_AF-A0A8H4JPY2-F1
#
_entry.id   AF-A0A8H4JPY2-F1
#
_cell.length_a   1.000
_cell.length_b   1.000
_cell.length_c   1.000
_cell.angle_alpha   90.00
_cell.angle_beta   90.00
_cell.angle_gamma   90.00
#
_symmetry.space_group_name_H-M   'P 1'
#
loop_
_entity.id
_entity.type
_entity.pdbx_description
1 polymer ?
#
loop_
_entity_poly.entity_id
_entity_poly.type
_entity_poly.pdbx_seq_one_letter_code
_entity_poly.pdbx_strand_id
1 'polypeptide(L)'
;MAPGDVKDTSAAPSAPPPEKPSDIYRRTRIVISFWLIVLCLGVPIWWKTTTIYRANLPLDGMMQWAEGKACRPVFPLQISVKADALQENEAQNLVRLTQHALDDHNDFSGHHLRLQLAPKGGASPSPAADDDSHVALTIQLAPGESNSATLDPDSAVLNIAYPSNAIPSASSSSSALATYIANELQSTFSEEQSIISYLLSTSSAPDAKPQGLTPEVIDRLSKRTTRSLRYSPTYHLTFSLFTAGAAPSTWDIEKAIEEYMKPMLDVLGPIHNFTIDTQVQLYATPGAQSQVLSKEDLASFINAAEWPLSPSIAGAPTVNFVIYVGDQKIGLDSETETSQSWMFPQWGSVYLLSLPETTTHVSSETLKQPMLTFTGHLLSLLGTPQSGSLPLRLSTLSRIRSADLLLRASSTLGSLARLSLALPSISIPHSVADGVASTMEHLQQACASLGAPSGLLHARIAEEEAERAFFEKSMVGQLYFPDEHKIAVYLPLLGPVGVPLVMGLINELRGWIQRRRQRAKDAGEKKAQ
;
A
#
# COMPACT_ATOMS: atom_id res chain seq x y z
N MET A 1 -84.52 -4.60 -75.09
CA MET A 1 -84.96 -3.52 -74.19
C MET A 1 -83.69 -2.80 -73.76
N ALA A 2 -83.41 -1.60 -74.30
CA ALA A 2 -82.29 -0.75 -73.86
C ALA A 2 -82.54 -0.27 -72.41
N PRO A 3 -81.56 0.19 -71.59
CA PRO A 3 -80.41 1.04 -72.00
C PRO A 3 -79.08 0.86 -71.21
N GLY A 4 -78.04 1.62 -71.59
CA GLY A 4 -77.03 2.11 -70.64
C GLY A 4 -75.56 1.84 -70.99
N ASP A 5 -75.00 2.57 -71.96
CA ASP A 5 -73.56 2.75 -72.07
C ASP A 5 -73.06 3.61 -70.90
N VAL A 6 -72.36 3.01 -69.94
CA VAL A 6 -71.56 3.71 -68.93
C VAL A 6 -70.12 3.69 -69.38
N LYS A 7 -69.62 4.85 -69.79
CA LYS A 7 -68.25 5.08 -70.21
C LYS A 7 -67.44 5.48 -68.98
N ASP A 8 -66.87 4.51 -68.27
CA ASP A 8 -65.90 4.78 -67.20
C ASP A 8 -64.54 5.16 -67.81
N THR A 9 -64.25 6.46 -67.83
CA THR A 9 -62.91 6.98 -68.10
C THR A 9 -62.02 6.75 -66.88
N SER A 10 -61.13 5.75 -66.95
CA SER A 10 -60.00 5.62 -66.03
C SER A 10 -58.95 6.71 -66.36
N ALA A 11 -58.92 7.77 -65.57
CA ALA A 11 -57.86 8.76 -65.62
C ALA A 11 -56.60 8.19 -64.96
N ALA A 12 -55.56 7.92 -65.76
CA ALA A 12 -54.21 7.66 -65.27
C ALA A 12 -53.65 8.94 -64.61
N PRO A 13 -52.95 8.85 -63.46
CA PRO A 13 -52.37 10.03 -62.83
C PRO A 13 -51.23 10.58 -63.71
N SER A 14 -51.35 11.86 -64.08
CA SER A 14 -50.35 12.59 -64.86
C SER A 14 -49.01 12.60 -64.13
N ALA A 15 -47.95 12.10 -64.78
CA ALA A 15 -46.59 12.25 -64.27
C ALA A 15 -46.23 13.74 -64.15
N PRO A 16 -45.55 14.17 -63.08
CA PRO A 16 -45.17 15.56 -62.89
C PRO A 16 -44.21 16.05 -64.00
N PRO A 17 -44.22 17.35 -64.32
CA PRO A 17 -43.39 17.92 -65.38
C PRO A 17 -41.88 17.74 -65.11
N PRO A 18 -41.05 17.58 -66.17
CA PRO A 18 -39.61 17.35 -66.02
C PRO A 18 -38.92 18.54 -65.33
N GLU A 19 -38.10 18.24 -64.32
CA GLU A 19 -37.36 19.24 -63.53
C GLU A 19 -36.42 20.07 -64.42
N LYS A 20 -36.36 21.39 -64.17
CA LYS A 20 -35.44 22.30 -64.86
C LYS A 20 -33.99 21.99 -64.49
N PRO A 21 -33.04 22.04 -65.45
CA PRO A 21 -31.64 21.68 -65.19
C PRO A 21 -30.96 22.59 -64.14
N SER A 22 -31.36 23.86 -64.04
CA SER A 22 -30.87 24.81 -63.02
C SER A 22 -31.18 24.35 -61.59
N ASP A 23 -32.36 23.78 -61.38
CA ASP A 23 -32.84 23.38 -60.06
C ASP A 23 -32.13 22.10 -59.60
N ILE A 24 -31.80 21.22 -60.55
CA ILE A 24 -30.98 20.03 -60.30
C ILE A 24 -29.58 20.45 -59.85
N TYR A 25 -28.88 21.33 -60.56
CA TYR A 25 -27.52 21.77 -60.16
C TYR A 25 -27.52 22.48 -58.80
N ARG A 26 -28.56 23.26 -58.51
CA ARG A 26 -28.72 23.92 -57.20
C ARG A 26 -28.94 22.89 -56.09
N ARG A 27 -29.77 21.86 -56.31
CA ARG A 27 -29.96 20.74 -55.37
C ARG A 27 -28.66 19.99 -55.12
N THR A 28 -27.90 19.66 -56.18
CA THR A 28 -26.59 18.98 -56.04
C THR A 28 -25.62 19.82 -55.19
N ARG A 29 -25.54 21.13 -55.44
CA ARG A 29 -24.67 22.04 -54.67
C ARG A 29 -25.08 22.15 -53.21
N ILE A 30 -26.38 22.19 -52.90
CA ILE A 30 -26.90 22.22 -51.53
C ILE A 30 -26.55 20.91 -50.80
N VAL A 31 -26.81 19.76 -51.42
CA VAL A 31 -26.51 18.44 -50.82
C VAL A 31 -25.01 18.28 -50.57
N ILE A 32 -24.16 18.65 -51.54
CA ILE A 32 -22.70 18.58 -51.40
C ILE A 32 -22.21 19.54 -50.31
N SER A 33 -22.72 20.78 -50.27
CA SER A 33 -22.36 21.77 -49.23
C SER A 33 -22.71 21.27 -47.84
N PHE A 34 -23.90 20.68 -47.68
CA PHE A 34 -24.34 20.10 -46.41
C PHE A 34 -23.42 18.96 -45.96
N TRP A 35 -23.11 18.01 -46.85
CA TRP A 35 -22.20 16.91 -46.52
C TRP A 35 -20.77 17.38 -46.26
N LEU A 36 -20.31 18.42 -46.94
CA LEU A 36 -19.01 19.04 -46.66
C LEU A 36 -18.97 19.62 -45.24
N ILE A 37 -20.02 20.31 -44.81
CA ILE A 37 -20.13 20.82 -43.43
C ILE A 37 -20.16 19.66 -42.43
N VAL A 38 -20.96 18.62 -42.69
CA VAL A 38 -21.04 17.45 -41.80
C VAL A 38 -19.69 16.76 -41.68
N LEU A 39 -18.97 16.53 -42.78
CA LEU A 39 -17.71 15.80 -42.76
C LEU A 39 -16.53 16.64 -42.26
N CYS A 40 -16.47 17.93 -42.61
CA CYS A 40 -15.34 18.80 -42.25
C CYS A 40 -15.50 19.47 -40.88
N LEU A 41 -16.73 19.69 -40.40
CA LEU A 41 -16.99 20.36 -39.12
C LEU A 41 -17.78 19.47 -38.17
N GLY A 42 -18.87 18.86 -38.63
CA GLY A 42 -19.76 18.05 -37.79
C GLY A 42 -19.05 16.85 -37.16
N VAL A 43 -18.46 15.98 -37.98
CA VAL A 43 -17.78 14.75 -37.54
C VAL A 43 -16.54 15.06 -36.68
N PRO A 44 -15.64 15.99 -37.03
CA PRO A 44 -14.48 16.31 -36.19
C PRO A 44 -14.86 16.94 -34.84
N ILE A 45 -15.85 17.83 -34.82
CA ILE A 45 -16.34 18.43 -33.57
C ILE A 45 -17.00 17.35 -32.71
N TRP A 46 -17.89 16.55 -33.29
CA TRP A 46 -18.56 15.47 -32.57
C TRP A 46 -17.56 14.46 -32.02
N TRP A 47 -16.57 14.04 -32.80
CA TRP A 47 -15.53 13.12 -32.34
C TRP A 47 -14.77 13.73 -31.16
N LYS A 48 -14.32 14.99 -31.28
CA LYS A 48 -13.58 15.67 -30.21
C LYS A 48 -14.40 15.89 -28.94
N THR A 49 -15.71 16.17 -29.05
CA THR A 49 -16.57 16.41 -27.89
C THR A 49 -17.11 15.13 -27.24
N THR A 50 -17.12 14.01 -27.97
CA THR A 50 -17.59 12.71 -27.45
C THR A 50 -16.47 11.76 -27.05
N THR A 51 -15.22 12.03 -27.44
CA THR A 51 -14.06 11.29 -26.94
C THR A 51 -13.82 11.59 -25.47
N ILE A 52 -13.68 10.53 -24.69
CA ILE A 52 -13.28 10.59 -23.29
C ILE A 52 -11.79 10.98 -23.24
N TYR A 53 -11.47 11.98 -22.42
CA TYR A 53 -10.08 12.34 -22.17
C TYR A 53 -9.35 11.20 -21.45
N ARG A 54 -8.17 10.83 -21.97
CA ARG A 54 -7.34 9.76 -21.43
C ARG A 54 -5.88 10.18 -21.48
N ALA A 55 -5.28 10.39 -20.30
CA ALA A 55 -3.85 10.65 -20.18
C ALA A 55 -3.02 9.40 -20.55
N ASN A 56 -1.84 9.63 -21.12
CA ASN A 56 -0.89 8.56 -21.41
C ASN A 56 -0.15 8.16 -20.13
N LEU A 57 -0.17 6.88 -19.80
CA LEU A 57 0.55 6.34 -18.65
C LEU A 57 1.82 5.59 -19.09
N PRO A 58 2.91 5.62 -18.31
CA PRO A 58 4.13 4.86 -18.57
C PRO A 58 3.96 3.38 -18.23
N LEU A 59 3.11 2.67 -19.00
CA LEU A 59 2.67 1.30 -18.70
C LEU A 59 3.84 0.31 -18.52
N ASP A 60 4.87 0.39 -19.36
CA ASP A 60 6.04 -0.48 -19.26
C ASP A 60 6.78 -0.28 -17.93
N GLY A 61 6.94 0.98 -17.50
CA GLY A 61 7.58 1.30 -16.22
C GLY A 61 6.76 0.81 -15.03
N MET A 62 5.44 1.02 -15.06
CA MET A 62 4.52 0.53 -14.03
C MET A 62 4.57 -1.00 -13.90
N MET A 63 4.62 -1.72 -15.01
CA MET A 63 4.74 -3.18 -15.03
C MET A 63 6.13 -3.65 -14.55
N GLN A 64 7.20 -2.95 -14.91
CA GLN A 64 8.56 -3.26 -14.40
C GLN A 64 8.66 -3.11 -12.88
N TRP A 65 8.00 -2.11 -12.30
CA TRP A 65 7.89 -1.98 -10.84
C TRP A 65 7.10 -3.15 -10.24
N ALA A 66 5.93 -3.46 -10.78
CA ALA A 66 5.09 -4.56 -10.29
C ALA A 66 5.74 -5.94 -10.41
N GLU A 67 6.61 -6.15 -11.41
CA GLU A 67 7.36 -7.39 -11.62
C GLU A 67 8.69 -7.45 -10.85
N GLY A 68 9.02 -6.43 -10.05
CA GLY A 68 10.28 -6.37 -9.29
C GLY A 68 11.54 -6.21 -10.16
N LYS A 69 11.39 -5.74 -11.41
CA LYS A 69 12.51 -5.53 -12.34
C LYS A 69 13.12 -4.14 -12.21
N ALA A 70 12.32 -3.14 -11.81
CA ALA A 70 12.76 -1.75 -11.68
C ALA A 70 13.66 -1.52 -10.45
N CYS A 71 13.41 -2.25 -9.36
CA CYS A 71 14.16 -2.15 -8.11
C CYS A 71 14.49 -3.55 -7.59
N ARG A 72 15.75 -3.75 -7.21
CA ARG A 72 16.15 -4.89 -6.38
C ARG A 72 16.36 -4.36 -4.97
N PRO A 73 15.44 -4.61 -4.03
CA PRO A 73 15.53 -4.04 -2.70
C PRO A 73 16.76 -4.58 -1.96
N VAL A 74 17.65 -3.68 -1.56
CA VAL A 74 18.84 -3.97 -0.76
C VAL A 74 18.82 -3.07 0.47
N PHE A 75 19.14 -3.63 1.63
CA PHE A 75 19.19 -2.96 2.92
C PHE A 75 20.65 -2.84 3.36
N PRO A 76 21.37 -1.78 2.97
CA PRO A 76 22.74 -1.54 3.41
C PRO A 76 22.70 -0.95 4.84
N LEU A 77 22.95 -1.79 5.84
CA LEU A 77 23.03 -1.36 7.24
C LEU A 77 24.45 -0.95 7.58
N GLN A 78 24.64 0.30 7.97
CA GLN A 78 25.94 0.79 8.44
C GLN A 78 26.12 0.45 9.91
N ILE A 79 27.20 -0.27 10.23
CA ILE A 79 27.58 -0.65 11.59
C ILE A 79 28.87 0.10 11.96
N SER A 80 28.81 0.88 13.03
CA SER A 80 29.97 1.64 13.51
C SER A 80 30.75 0.81 14.52
N VAL A 81 32.06 0.69 14.37
CA VAL A 81 32.94 -0.04 15.30
C VAL A 81 33.77 0.96 16.09
N LYS A 82 33.55 1.03 17.40
CA LYS A 82 34.35 1.82 18.35
C LYS A 82 35.40 0.92 18.99
N ALA A 83 36.66 1.22 18.71
CA ALA A 83 37.82 0.43 19.10
C ALA A 83 38.89 1.30 19.78
N ASP A 84 38.49 2.04 20.83
CA ASP A 84 39.35 3.05 21.47
C ASP A 84 40.61 2.45 22.10
N ALA A 85 40.56 1.19 22.53
CA ALA A 85 41.69 0.48 23.14
C ALA A 85 42.70 -0.11 22.12
N LEU A 86 42.38 -0.14 20.82
CA LEU A 86 43.23 -0.73 19.78
C LEU A 86 44.00 0.34 19.01
N GLN A 87 45.15 -0.02 18.43
CA GLN A 87 45.82 0.86 17.47
C GLN A 87 44.97 0.98 16.18
N GLU A 88 45.10 2.10 15.47
CA GLU A 88 44.26 2.37 14.29
C GLU A 88 44.39 1.30 13.20
N ASN A 89 45.63 0.87 12.92
CA ASN A 89 45.91 -0.16 11.93
C ASN A 89 45.33 -1.53 12.33
N GLU A 90 45.38 -1.86 13.63
CA GLU A 90 44.82 -3.11 14.16
C GLU A 90 43.30 -3.11 14.08
N ALA A 91 42.68 -1.98 14.44
CA ALA A 91 41.24 -1.80 14.35
C ALA A 91 40.73 -1.87 12.90
N GLN A 92 41.44 -1.23 11.95
CA GLN A 92 41.11 -1.33 10.52
C GLN A 92 41.26 -2.76 9.99
N ASN A 93 42.32 -3.47 10.37
CA ASN A 93 42.49 -4.87 9.96
C ASN A 93 41.39 -5.77 10.56
N LEU A 94 41.02 -5.55 11.82
CA LEU A 94 39.90 -6.25 12.46
C LEU A 94 38.59 -6.00 11.70
N VAL A 95 38.25 -4.75 11.42
CA VAL A 95 37.03 -4.39 10.65
C VAL A 95 37.01 -5.06 9.28
N ARG A 96 38.15 -5.06 8.56
CA ARG A 96 38.27 -5.72 7.25
C ARG A 96 38.07 -7.24 7.35
N LEU A 97 38.71 -7.88 8.33
CA LEU A 97 38.56 -9.33 8.55
C LEU A 97 37.13 -9.70 8.96
N THR A 98 36.48 -8.88 9.80
CA THR A 98 35.07 -9.08 10.19
C THR A 98 34.14 -8.90 8.99
N GLN A 99 34.38 -7.91 8.14
CA GLN A 99 33.60 -7.73 6.90
C GLN A 99 33.74 -8.94 5.96
N HIS A 100 34.96 -9.47 5.78
CA HIS A 100 35.17 -10.69 5.00
C HIS A 100 34.40 -11.88 5.60
N ALA A 101 34.48 -12.08 6.92
CA ALA A 101 33.76 -13.17 7.59
C ALA A 101 32.23 -13.04 7.49
N LEU A 102 31.70 -11.82 7.42
CA LEU A 102 30.28 -11.56 7.20
C LEU A 102 29.87 -11.82 5.76
N ASP A 103 30.66 -11.36 4.80
CA ASP A 103 30.38 -11.54 3.37
C ASP A 103 30.43 -13.03 2.97
N ASP A 104 31.35 -13.81 3.56
CA ASP A 104 31.49 -15.26 3.30
C ASP A 104 30.28 -16.08 3.80
N HIS A 105 29.61 -15.63 4.87
CA HIS A 105 28.47 -16.31 5.47
C HIS A 105 27.11 -15.74 5.04
N ASN A 106 27.09 -14.71 4.19
CA ASN A 106 25.83 -14.06 3.82
C ASN A 106 25.13 -14.76 2.65
N ASP A 107 24.16 -15.61 2.97
CA ASP A 107 23.32 -16.28 1.98
C ASP A 107 22.27 -15.35 1.34
N PHE A 108 21.97 -14.19 1.95
CA PHE A 108 20.92 -13.28 1.49
C PHE A 108 21.47 -11.93 1.00
N SER A 109 21.61 -11.81 -0.32
CA SER A 109 22.11 -10.61 -1.01
C SER A 109 21.28 -9.32 -0.79
N GLY A 110 20.08 -9.43 -0.23
CA GLY A 110 19.24 -8.27 0.07
C GLY A 110 19.60 -7.57 1.38
N HIS A 111 20.32 -8.21 2.31
CA HIS A 111 20.61 -7.64 3.63
C HIS A 111 22.13 -7.59 3.85
N HIS A 112 22.72 -6.41 3.72
CA HIS A 112 24.17 -6.24 3.79
C HIS A 112 24.55 -5.42 5.02
N LEU A 113 25.34 -6.03 5.90
CA LEU A 113 25.98 -5.34 7.02
C LEU A 113 27.30 -4.75 6.52
N ARG A 114 27.47 -3.44 6.64
CA ARG A 114 28.67 -2.70 6.24
C ARG A 114 29.34 -2.08 7.45
N LEU A 115 30.54 -2.54 7.77
CA LEU A 115 31.27 -2.07 8.93
C LEU A 115 32.10 -0.84 8.59
N GLN A 116 32.09 0.14 9.49
CA GLN A 116 32.92 1.33 9.42
C GLN A 116 33.59 1.56 10.78
N LEU A 117 34.87 1.91 10.76
CA LEU A 117 35.60 2.27 11.98
C LEU A 117 35.22 3.68 12.43
N ALA A 118 34.85 3.84 13.69
CA ALA A 118 34.54 5.13 14.27
C ALA A 118 35.83 5.96 14.48
N PRO A 119 35.80 7.28 14.21
CA PRO A 119 36.96 8.15 14.46
C PRO A 119 37.25 8.26 15.96
N LYS A 120 38.53 8.19 16.33
CA LYS A 120 38.99 8.37 17.72
C LYS A 120 38.86 9.82 18.16
N GLY A 121 38.30 10.06 19.35
CA GLY A 121 38.22 11.39 19.96
C GLY A 121 36.83 12.00 20.07
N GLY A 122 35.75 11.22 19.94
CA GLY A 122 34.39 11.69 20.24
C GLY A 122 33.89 12.81 19.33
N ALA A 123 34.57 13.08 18.22
CA ALA A 123 33.99 13.85 17.14
C ALA A 123 32.81 13.04 16.59
N SER A 124 31.61 13.33 17.10
CA SER A 124 30.38 13.01 16.40
C SER A 124 30.59 13.39 14.93
N PRO A 125 30.15 12.56 13.97
CA PRO A 125 30.16 12.98 12.58
C PRO A 125 29.53 14.37 12.53
N SER A 126 30.27 15.33 11.97
CA SER A 126 29.79 16.70 11.79
C SER A 126 28.38 16.63 11.20
N PRO A 127 27.37 17.35 11.75
CA PRO A 127 26.00 17.32 11.25
C PRO A 127 25.83 17.98 9.86
N ALA A 128 26.91 18.07 9.08
CA ALA A 128 27.02 18.80 7.83
C ALA A 128 27.50 17.92 6.66
N ALA A 129 27.51 16.59 6.80
CA ALA A 129 27.79 15.67 5.69
C ALA A 129 26.72 14.57 5.63
N ASP A 130 25.73 14.81 4.77
CA ASP A 130 24.63 13.94 4.34
C ASP A 130 23.72 13.30 5.40
N ASP A 131 22.44 13.67 5.29
CA ASP A 131 21.22 13.13 5.92
C ASP A 131 21.01 11.61 5.70
N ASP A 132 21.96 10.92 5.05
CA ASP A 132 21.84 9.54 4.54
C ASP A 132 22.73 8.50 5.27
N SER A 133 23.58 8.88 6.22
CA SER A 133 24.47 7.93 6.93
C SER A 133 23.98 7.52 8.33
N HIS A 134 22.77 6.97 8.41
CA HIS A 134 22.23 6.47 9.67
C HIS A 134 22.95 5.18 10.12
N VAL A 135 23.61 5.23 11.28
CA VAL A 135 24.24 4.06 11.91
C VAL A 135 23.18 3.17 12.54
N ALA A 136 23.07 1.91 12.09
CA ALA A 136 22.07 0.96 12.58
C ALA A 136 22.45 0.34 13.94
N LEU A 137 23.75 0.10 14.17
CA LEU A 137 24.27 -0.47 15.41
C LEU A 137 25.70 0.05 15.64
N THR A 138 26.04 0.35 16.90
CA THR A 138 27.41 0.64 17.30
C THR A 138 28.01 -0.54 18.07
N ILE A 139 29.15 -1.05 17.65
CA ILE A 139 29.92 -2.04 18.40
C ILE A 139 30.92 -1.30 19.28
N GLN A 140 30.93 -1.59 20.58
CA GLN A 140 31.91 -1.06 21.51
C GLN A 140 32.85 -2.17 21.96
N LEU A 141 34.11 -2.09 21.53
CA LEU A 141 35.14 -3.06 21.85
C LEU A 141 35.90 -2.65 23.12
N ALA A 142 35.92 -3.53 24.12
CA ALA A 142 36.64 -3.34 25.36
C ALA A 142 37.54 -4.55 25.68
N PRO A 143 38.75 -4.35 26.26
CA PRO A 143 39.55 -5.46 26.76
C PRO A 143 38.84 -6.20 27.90
N GLY A 144 38.91 -7.54 27.92
CA GLY A 144 38.33 -8.40 28.95
C GLY A 144 39.08 -9.72 29.13
N GLU A 145 38.57 -10.62 29.98
CA GLU A 145 39.21 -11.92 30.25
C GLU A 145 38.87 -12.99 29.20
N SER A 146 37.68 -12.90 28.60
CA SER A 146 37.17 -13.82 27.58
C SER A 146 36.34 -13.07 26.54
N ASN A 147 36.08 -13.71 25.39
CA ASN A 147 35.11 -13.19 24.43
C ASN A 147 33.72 -13.22 25.06
N SER A 148 33.07 -12.06 25.16
CA SER A 148 31.66 -11.96 25.53
C SER A 148 30.99 -10.82 24.77
N ALA A 149 29.70 -10.96 24.50
CA ALA A 149 28.89 -9.97 23.84
C ALA A 149 27.65 -9.67 24.68
N THR A 150 27.36 -8.39 24.90
CA THR A 150 26.16 -7.93 25.60
C THR A 150 25.55 -6.76 24.86
N LEU A 151 24.29 -6.92 24.43
CA LEU A 151 23.52 -5.83 23.84
C LEU A 151 22.98 -4.94 24.95
N ASP A 152 23.20 -3.63 24.81
CA ASP A 152 22.65 -2.63 25.73
C ASP A 152 21.11 -2.61 25.63
N PRO A 153 20.37 -2.58 26.77
CA PRO A 153 18.91 -2.65 26.74
C PRO A 153 18.24 -1.37 26.22
N ASP A 154 18.88 -0.22 26.40
CA ASP A 154 18.30 1.11 26.18
C ASP A 154 18.83 1.78 24.92
N SER A 155 19.92 1.27 24.34
CA SER A 155 20.56 1.82 23.16
C SER A 155 20.89 0.76 22.09
N ALA A 156 21.16 1.20 20.86
CA ALA A 156 21.63 0.32 19.78
C ALA A 156 23.15 0.11 19.86
N VAL A 157 23.63 -0.36 21.01
CA VAL A 157 25.06 -0.59 21.28
C VAL A 157 25.30 -2.05 21.65
N LEU A 158 26.20 -2.70 20.92
CA LEU A 158 26.68 -4.06 21.19
C LEU A 158 28.06 -3.97 21.85
N ASN A 159 28.13 -4.28 23.14
CA ASN A 159 29.38 -4.31 23.88
C ASN A 159 30.05 -5.66 23.68
N ILE A 160 31.30 -5.66 23.24
CA ILE A 160 32.08 -6.87 23.02
C ILE A 160 33.37 -6.78 23.84
N ALA A 161 33.53 -7.71 24.78
CA ALA A 161 34.78 -7.90 25.51
C ALA A 161 35.67 -8.89 24.75
N TYR A 162 36.97 -8.60 24.66
CA TYR A 162 37.94 -9.49 23.99
C TYR A 162 39.21 -9.68 24.84
N PRO A 163 39.80 -10.89 24.85
CA PRO A 163 41.05 -11.13 25.55
C PRO A 163 42.23 -10.56 24.74
N SER A 164 43.28 -10.13 25.44
CA SER A 164 44.42 -9.43 24.83
C SER A 164 45.16 -10.26 23.76
N ASN A 165 45.04 -11.59 23.80
CA ASN A 165 45.63 -12.51 22.83
C ASN A 165 44.79 -12.68 21.55
N ALA A 166 43.56 -12.17 21.49
CA ALA A 166 42.67 -12.31 20.34
C ALA A 166 42.82 -11.19 19.29
N ILE A 167 43.71 -10.23 19.51
CA ILE A 167 43.98 -9.14 18.58
C ILE A 167 44.69 -9.71 17.34
N PRO A 168 44.14 -9.52 16.12
CA PRO A 168 44.74 -10.05 14.91
C PRO A 168 46.04 -9.32 14.57
N SER A 169 47.08 -10.07 14.23
CA SER A 169 48.29 -9.49 13.64
C SER A 169 48.02 -8.98 12.21
N ALA A 170 48.80 -7.99 11.77
CA ALA A 170 48.61 -7.34 10.47
C ALA A 170 48.68 -8.29 9.26
N SER A 171 49.35 -9.45 9.39
CA SER A 171 49.53 -10.44 8.34
C SER A 171 48.48 -11.57 8.35
N SER A 172 47.60 -11.63 9.35
CA SER A 172 46.63 -12.72 9.47
C SER A 172 45.51 -12.59 8.43
N SER A 173 45.23 -13.69 7.74
CA SER A 173 44.11 -13.79 6.80
C SER A 173 42.77 -14.10 7.47
N SER A 174 42.78 -14.55 8.72
CA SER A 174 41.59 -14.84 9.54
C SER A 174 41.83 -14.45 11.00
N SER A 175 40.74 -14.22 11.74
CA SER A 175 40.79 -13.87 13.16
C SER A 175 39.63 -14.51 13.89
N ALA A 176 39.90 -15.19 15.01
CA ALA A 176 38.87 -15.77 15.85
C ALA A 176 37.93 -14.68 16.42
N LEU A 177 38.48 -13.50 16.75
CA LEU A 177 37.68 -12.35 17.19
C LEU A 177 36.80 -11.82 16.05
N ALA A 178 37.32 -11.74 14.83
CA ALA A 178 36.54 -11.29 13.67
C ALA A 178 35.37 -12.23 13.37
N THR A 179 35.60 -13.54 13.39
CA THR A 179 34.55 -14.56 13.22
C THR A 179 33.53 -14.51 14.37
N TYR A 180 33.98 -14.30 15.61
CA TYR A 180 33.09 -14.12 16.76
C TYR A 180 32.17 -12.91 16.58
N ILE A 181 32.73 -11.74 16.26
CA ILE A 181 31.95 -10.52 16.00
C ILE A 181 30.96 -10.73 14.85
N ALA A 182 31.39 -11.38 13.75
CA ALA A 182 30.53 -11.67 12.61
C ALA A 182 29.31 -12.54 13.01
N ASN A 183 29.53 -13.59 13.80
CA ASN A 183 28.45 -14.47 14.27
C ASN A 183 27.46 -13.74 15.20
N GLU A 184 27.97 -12.89 16.11
CA GLU A 184 27.11 -12.10 17.00
C GLU A 184 26.25 -11.08 16.22
N LEU A 185 26.82 -10.45 15.19
CA LEU A 185 26.07 -9.55 14.31
C LEU A 185 24.98 -10.28 13.51
N GLN A 186 25.30 -11.45 12.96
CA GLN A 186 24.30 -12.27 12.26
C GLN A 186 23.18 -12.70 13.20
N SER A 187 23.51 -13.14 14.40
CA SER A 187 22.53 -13.49 15.44
C SER A 187 21.61 -12.30 15.75
N THR A 188 22.18 -11.11 15.94
CA THR A 188 21.46 -9.86 16.25
C THR A 188 20.46 -9.47 15.15
N PHE A 189 20.83 -9.61 13.88
CA PHE A 189 19.97 -9.24 12.74
C PHE A 189 19.21 -10.41 12.09
N SER A 190 19.30 -11.62 12.66
CA SER A 190 18.68 -12.83 12.09
C SER A 190 17.16 -12.72 11.96
N GLU A 191 16.48 -12.14 12.96
CA GLU A 191 15.03 -11.92 12.93
C GLU A 191 14.65 -10.98 11.78
N GLU A 192 15.37 -9.86 11.63
CA GLU A 192 15.14 -8.90 10.55
C GLU A 192 15.34 -9.52 9.17
N GLN A 193 16.46 -10.21 8.96
CA GLN A 193 16.77 -10.89 7.71
C GLN A 193 15.70 -11.92 7.34
N SER A 194 15.20 -12.68 8.32
CA SER A 194 14.14 -13.67 8.10
C SER A 194 12.82 -13.04 7.67
N ILE A 195 12.45 -11.90 8.26
CA ILE A 195 11.21 -11.19 7.92
C ILE A 195 11.32 -10.57 6.52
N ILE A 196 12.43 -9.88 6.23
CA ILE A 196 12.63 -9.22 4.93
C ILE A 196 12.66 -10.25 3.81
N SER A 197 13.43 -11.35 3.97
CA SER A 197 13.48 -12.41 2.97
C SER A 197 12.10 -13.02 2.68
N TYR A 198 11.28 -13.25 3.72
CA TYR A 198 9.90 -13.73 3.57
C TYR A 198 9.00 -12.72 2.84
N LEU A 199 9.10 -11.42 3.14
CA LEU A 199 8.30 -10.37 2.47
C LEU A 199 8.65 -10.25 0.98
N LEU A 200 9.94 -10.30 0.64
CA LEU A 200 10.39 -10.21 -0.75
C LEU A 200 10.02 -11.46 -1.57
N SER A 201 10.07 -12.66 -0.96
CA SER A 201 9.69 -13.89 -1.67
C SER A 201 8.20 -13.97 -1.95
N THR A 202 7.36 -13.62 -0.96
CA THR A 202 5.90 -13.74 -1.06
C THR A 202 5.27 -12.71 -2.01
N SER A 203 5.90 -11.55 -2.16
CA SER A 203 5.46 -10.51 -3.11
C SER A 203 5.81 -10.83 -4.56
N SER A 204 6.97 -11.45 -4.81
CA SER A 204 7.42 -11.80 -6.16
C SER A 204 6.59 -12.92 -6.79
N ALA A 205 6.20 -13.93 -6.00
CA ALA A 205 5.20 -14.92 -6.39
C ALA A 205 4.60 -15.59 -5.12
N PRO A 206 3.27 -15.73 -5.03
CA PRO A 206 2.61 -16.30 -3.85
C PRO A 206 3.00 -17.77 -3.58
N ASP A 207 3.43 -18.52 -4.61
CA ASP A 207 3.86 -19.92 -4.49
C ASP A 207 5.39 -20.10 -4.35
N ALA A 208 6.17 -19.01 -4.37
CA ALA A 208 7.62 -19.09 -4.25
C ALA A 208 8.03 -19.38 -2.80
N LYS A 209 8.73 -20.50 -2.58
CA LYS A 209 9.33 -20.79 -1.28
C LYS A 209 10.51 -19.83 -1.03
N PRO A 210 10.56 -19.14 0.12
CA PRO A 210 11.74 -18.37 0.49
C PRO A 210 12.96 -19.29 0.56
N GLN A 211 14.02 -18.94 -0.17
CA GLN A 211 15.29 -19.68 -0.12
C GLN A 211 15.99 -19.37 1.21
N GLY A 212 16.54 -20.40 1.86
CA GLY A 212 17.32 -20.26 3.11
C GLY A 212 16.51 -20.25 4.42
N LEU A 213 15.17 -20.33 4.38
CA LEU A 213 14.34 -20.40 5.59
C LEU A 213 13.85 -21.82 5.90
N THR A 214 13.87 -22.19 7.18
CA THR A 214 13.30 -23.46 7.65
C THR A 214 11.76 -23.40 7.66
N PRO A 215 11.05 -24.54 7.50
CA PRO A 215 9.58 -24.55 7.48
C PRO A 215 8.95 -24.01 8.78
N GLU A 216 9.61 -24.21 9.92
CA GLU A 216 9.16 -23.66 11.20
C GLU A 216 9.21 -22.14 11.25
N VAL A 217 10.27 -21.53 10.68
CA VAL A 217 10.40 -20.07 10.60
C VAL A 217 9.33 -19.50 9.67
N ILE A 218 9.05 -20.16 8.54
CA ILE A 218 7.97 -19.76 7.62
C ILE A 218 6.60 -19.79 8.31
N ASP A 219 6.29 -20.82 9.10
CA ASP A 219 5.04 -20.89 9.86
C ASP A 219 4.94 -19.77 10.90
N ARG A 220 6.02 -19.48 11.64
CA ARG A 220 6.07 -18.36 12.58
C ARG A 220 5.87 -17.00 11.90
N LEU A 221 6.51 -16.78 10.76
CA LEU A 221 6.40 -15.54 9.99
C LEU A 221 5.01 -15.36 9.38
N SER A 222 4.41 -16.43 8.83
CA SER A 222 3.04 -16.36 8.30
C SER A 222 2.00 -16.07 9.39
N LYS A 223 2.15 -16.67 10.58
CA LYS A 223 1.36 -16.34 11.78
C LYS A 223 1.58 -14.90 12.23
N ARG A 224 2.80 -14.38 12.15
CA ARG A 224 3.08 -12.97 12.45
C ARG A 224 2.36 -12.04 11.47
N THR A 225 2.50 -12.26 10.17
CA THR A 225 1.88 -11.43 9.12
C THR A 225 0.35 -11.41 9.24
N THR A 226 -0.27 -12.55 9.56
CA THR A 226 -1.73 -12.63 9.75
C THR A 226 -2.19 -11.98 11.05
N ARG A 227 -1.35 -11.94 12.10
CA ARG A 227 -1.71 -11.34 13.39
C ARG A 227 -1.45 -9.84 13.48
N SER A 228 -0.46 -9.34 12.75
CA SER A 228 -0.10 -7.93 12.73
C SER A 228 -1.08 -7.07 11.94
N LEU A 229 -1.24 -5.82 12.37
CA LEU A 229 -1.95 -4.77 11.64
C LEU A 229 -1.20 -4.44 10.34
N ARG A 230 -1.99 -4.24 9.28
CA ARG A 230 -1.52 -3.62 8.05
C ARG A 230 -1.00 -2.23 8.37
N TYR A 231 0.07 -1.83 7.70
CA TYR A 231 0.63 -0.50 7.89
C TYR A 231 -0.43 0.58 7.56
N SER A 232 -0.52 1.58 8.43
CA SER A 232 -1.22 2.84 8.19
C SER A 232 -0.35 3.97 8.77
N PRO A 233 -0.29 5.14 8.11
CA PRO A 233 0.39 6.31 8.68
C PRO A 233 -0.27 6.78 9.99
N THR A 234 -1.58 6.56 10.13
CA THR A 234 -2.34 6.94 11.33
C THR A 234 -3.14 5.76 11.86
N TYR A 235 -3.11 5.55 13.18
CA TYR A 235 -3.98 4.59 13.89
C TYR A 235 -4.86 5.32 14.90
N HIS A 236 -6.13 4.92 14.98
CA HIS A 236 -7.04 5.34 16.04
C HIS A 236 -6.96 4.35 17.19
N LEU A 237 -6.58 4.78 18.39
CA LEU A 237 -6.56 3.97 19.59
C LEU A 237 -7.80 4.29 20.43
N THR A 238 -8.64 3.30 20.70
CA THR A 238 -9.86 3.48 21.50
C THR A 238 -9.73 2.75 22.82
N PHE A 239 -9.75 3.48 23.93
CA PHE A 239 -9.72 2.92 25.28
C PHE A 239 -11.12 2.86 25.86
N SER A 240 -11.57 1.66 26.21
CA SER A 240 -12.94 1.42 26.65
C SER A 240 -12.97 0.77 28.03
N LEU A 241 -13.70 1.36 28.97
CA LEU A 241 -13.97 0.75 30.28
C LEU A 241 -15.36 0.12 30.26
N PHE A 242 -15.43 -1.20 30.31
CA PHE A 242 -16.67 -1.98 30.27
C PHE A 242 -16.96 -2.62 31.62
N THR A 243 -18.20 -2.51 32.07
CA THR A 243 -18.64 -3.07 33.36
C THR A 243 -20.01 -3.72 33.20
N ALA A 244 -20.26 -4.84 33.88
CA ALA A 244 -21.57 -5.50 33.85
C ALA A 244 -22.65 -4.74 34.65
N GLY A 245 -22.24 -3.82 35.51
CA GLY A 245 -23.13 -3.07 36.41
C GLY A 245 -23.09 -1.56 36.19
N ALA A 246 -23.47 -0.81 37.23
CA ALA A 246 -23.47 0.66 37.22
C ALA A 246 -22.10 1.26 37.61
N ALA A 247 -21.18 0.45 38.12
CA ALA A 247 -19.90 0.87 38.66
C ALA A 247 -18.76 -0.05 38.20
N PRO A 248 -17.53 0.46 38.05
CA PRO A 248 -17.14 1.87 38.12
C PRO A 248 -17.68 2.69 36.92
N SER A 249 -18.04 3.95 37.17
CA SER A 249 -18.57 4.86 36.14
C SER A 249 -17.56 5.92 35.68
N THR A 250 -16.45 6.04 36.41
CA THR A 250 -15.41 7.06 36.17
C THR A 250 -14.02 6.46 36.34
N TRP A 251 -13.04 7.05 35.66
CA TRP A 251 -11.66 6.57 35.63
C TRP A 251 -10.70 7.70 35.25
N ASP A 252 -9.47 7.64 35.75
CA ASP A 252 -8.41 8.62 35.45
C ASP A 252 -7.58 8.21 34.21
N ILE A 253 -8.25 7.88 33.11
CA ILE A 253 -7.59 7.33 31.91
C ILE A 253 -6.64 8.32 31.23
N GLU A 254 -7.02 9.60 31.16
CA GLU A 254 -6.20 10.61 30.48
C GLU A 254 -4.83 10.76 31.17
N LYS A 255 -4.83 10.80 32.51
CA LYS A 255 -3.60 10.82 33.30
C LYS A 255 -2.79 9.52 33.13
N ALA A 256 -3.45 8.36 33.13
CA ALA A 256 -2.79 7.08 32.97
C ALA A 256 -2.13 6.92 31.59
N ILE A 257 -2.77 7.40 30.52
CA ILE A 257 -2.22 7.40 29.16
C ILE A 257 -0.99 8.31 29.09
N GLU A 258 -1.11 9.54 29.59
CA GLU A 258 -0.02 10.53 29.61
C GLU A 258 1.21 10.00 30.37
N GLU A 259 1.00 9.33 31.50
CA GLU A 259 2.07 8.84 32.36
C GLU A 259 2.71 7.53 31.87
N TYR A 260 1.90 6.57 31.40
CA TYR A 260 2.39 5.19 31.16
C TYR A 260 2.51 4.80 29.69
N MET A 261 1.75 5.43 28.78
CA MET A 261 1.69 4.99 27.38
C MET A 261 2.27 6.01 26.40
N LYS A 262 2.07 7.30 26.67
CA LYS A 262 2.56 8.39 25.81
C LYS A 262 4.06 8.35 25.53
N PRO A 263 4.95 8.04 26.49
CA PRO A 263 6.38 7.94 26.19
C PRO A 263 6.70 6.94 25.06
N MET A 264 5.95 5.83 24.98
CA MET A 264 6.11 4.86 23.89
C MET A 264 5.47 5.35 22.59
N LEU A 265 4.31 6.02 22.66
CA LEU A 265 3.66 6.59 21.47
C LEU A 265 4.52 7.67 20.82
N ASP A 266 5.17 8.52 21.62
CA ASP A 266 6.08 9.56 21.14
C ASP A 266 7.31 8.94 20.43
N VAL A 267 7.86 7.87 21.00
CA VAL A 267 8.96 7.09 20.40
C VAL A 267 8.55 6.43 19.07
N LEU A 268 7.28 6.03 18.93
CA LEU A 268 6.72 5.50 17.69
C LEU A 268 6.33 6.58 16.67
N GLY A 269 6.27 7.85 17.09
CA GLY A 269 5.85 9.01 16.27
C GLY A 269 6.51 9.12 14.88
N PRO A 270 7.82 8.84 14.73
CA PRO A 270 8.46 8.84 13.41
C PRO A 270 7.90 7.77 12.45
N ILE A 271 7.32 6.68 12.98
CA ILE A 271 6.79 5.54 12.23
C ILE A 271 5.27 5.66 12.02
N HIS A 272 4.54 6.11 13.04
CA HIS A 272 3.09 6.18 13.03
C HIS A 272 2.57 7.37 13.83
N ASN A 273 1.48 7.95 13.37
CA ASN A 273 0.67 8.89 14.13
C ASN A 273 -0.44 8.16 14.87
N PHE A 274 -0.74 8.61 16.09
CA PHE A 274 -1.79 8.04 16.91
C PHE A 274 -2.79 9.11 17.32
N THR A 275 -4.07 8.78 17.24
CA THR A 275 -5.17 9.56 17.77
C THR A 275 -5.91 8.72 18.79
N ILE A 276 -6.35 9.32 19.88
CA ILE A 276 -6.85 8.58 21.05
C ILE A 276 -8.29 9.00 21.33
N ASP A 277 -9.16 8.00 21.46
CA ASP A 277 -10.53 8.16 21.94
C ASP A 277 -10.72 7.33 23.21
N THR A 278 -11.57 7.83 24.12
CA THR A 278 -11.89 7.12 25.37
C THR A 278 -13.39 6.98 25.54
N GLN A 279 -13.83 5.87 26.12
CA GLN A 279 -15.23 5.62 26.40
C GLN A 279 -15.45 4.78 27.66
N VAL A 280 -16.61 4.95 28.28
CA VAL A 280 -17.08 4.14 29.41
C VAL A 280 -18.44 3.57 29.04
N GLN A 281 -18.57 2.24 29.11
CA GLN A 281 -19.83 1.54 28.87
C GLN A 281 -20.24 0.78 30.13
N LEU A 282 -21.37 1.18 30.67
CA LEU A 282 -22.02 0.51 31.79
C LEU A 282 -23.00 -0.55 31.27
N TYR A 283 -23.30 -1.54 32.13
CA TYR A 283 -24.21 -2.64 31.81
C TYR A 283 -23.82 -3.41 30.54
N ALA A 284 -22.52 -3.52 30.26
CA ALA A 284 -21.96 -4.32 29.19
C ALA A 284 -21.84 -5.78 29.63
N THR A 285 -22.79 -6.62 29.24
CA THR A 285 -22.69 -8.06 29.45
C THR A 285 -21.79 -8.70 28.40
N PRO A 286 -20.74 -9.46 28.80
CA PRO A 286 -19.92 -10.20 27.86
C PRO A 286 -20.69 -11.40 27.30
N GLY A 287 -20.30 -11.85 26.12
CA GLY A 287 -20.93 -13.01 25.48
C GLY A 287 -20.68 -14.33 26.23
N ALA A 288 -19.49 -14.49 26.79
CA ALA A 288 -19.13 -15.60 27.67
C ALA A 288 -19.16 -15.17 29.14
N GLN A 289 -19.87 -15.93 29.98
CA GLN A 289 -20.10 -15.62 31.40
C GLN A 289 -19.44 -16.62 32.36
N SER A 290 -18.56 -17.50 31.85
CA SER A 290 -17.82 -18.42 32.70
C SER A 290 -16.87 -17.67 33.63
N GLN A 291 -16.75 -18.14 34.88
CA GLN A 291 -15.79 -17.60 35.86
C GLN A 291 -14.33 -17.88 35.44
N VAL A 292 -14.11 -18.99 34.75
CA VAL A 292 -12.82 -19.33 34.15
C VAL A 292 -13.03 -19.43 32.64
N LEU A 293 -12.44 -18.50 31.90
CA LEU A 293 -12.55 -18.40 30.45
C LEU A 293 -11.59 -19.40 29.81
N SER A 294 -12.12 -20.31 29.01
CA SER A 294 -11.36 -21.17 28.11
C SER A 294 -10.98 -20.43 26.83
N LYS A 295 -10.10 -21.01 26.00
CA LYS A 295 -9.70 -20.43 24.70
C LYS A 295 -10.89 -20.17 23.77
N GLU A 296 -11.93 -21.00 23.84
CA GLU A 296 -13.16 -20.83 23.05
C GLU A 296 -13.99 -19.66 23.57
N ASP A 297 -14.06 -19.50 24.89
CA ASP A 297 -14.75 -18.38 25.54
C ASP A 297 -14.10 -17.03 25.25
N LEU A 298 -12.78 -17.00 25.05
CA LEU A 298 -12.08 -15.75 24.70
C LEU A 298 -12.57 -15.18 23.37
N ALA A 299 -12.90 -16.04 22.39
CA ALA A 299 -13.38 -15.59 21.08
C ALA A 299 -14.82 -15.05 21.13
N SER A 300 -15.66 -15.65 21.98
CA SER A 300 -17.05 -15.25 22.19
C SER A 300 -17.24 -14.17 23.26
N PHE A 301 -16.17 -13.78 23.96
CA PHE A 301 -16.21 -12.76 25.00
C PHE A 301 -16.70 -11.39 24.52
N ILE A 302 -16.19 -10.95 23.37
CA ILE A 302 -16.58 -9.69 22.75
C ILE A 302 -17.98 -9.83 22.17
N ASN A 303 -18.95 -9.18 22.80
CA ASN A 303 -20.30 -9.08 22.25
C ASN A 303 -20.40 -7.93 21.25
N ALA A 304 -19.91 -8.14 20.03
CA ALA A 304 -19.91 -7.12 18.98
C ALA A 304 -21.33 -6.64 18.57
N ALA A 305 -22.38 -7.40 18.91
CA ALA A 305 -23.76 -7.01 18.63
C ALA A 305 -24.30 -5.99 19.64
N GLU A 306 -23.83 -6.02 20.88
CA GLU A 306 -24.33 -5.16 21.98
C GLU A 306 -23.37 -4.05 22.37
N TRP A 307 -22.06 -4.21 22.12
CA TRP A 307 -21.06 -3.22 22.50
C TRP A 307 -20.92 -2.15 21.40
N PRO A 308 -21.28 -0.88 21.67
CA PRO A 308 -21.12 0.20 20.70
C PRO A 308 -19.65 0.59 20.62
N LEU A 309 -18.87 -0.14 19.82
CA LEU A 309 -17.48 0.22 19.54
C LEU A 309 -17.45 1.42 18.60
N SER A 310 -16.66 2.44 18.93
CA SER A 310 -16.49 3.62 18.08
C SER A 310 -16.03 3.20 16.68
N PRO A 311 -16.76 3.57 15.61
CA PRO A 311 -16.35 3.25 14.26
C PRO A 311 -15.06 4.01 13.89
N SER A 312 -14.32 3.50 12.91
CA SER A 312 -13.14 4.16 12.36
C SER A 312 -13.49 5.56 11.85
N ILE A 313 -12.88 6.59 12.45
CA ILE A 313 -12.99 7.98 12.00
C ILE A 313 -11.99 8.19 10.85
N ALA A 314 -12.38 8.93 9.81
CA ALA A 314 -11.50 9.37 8.73
C ALA A 314 -10.78 8.29 7.90
N GLY A 315 -11.21 7.02 7.97
CA GLY A 315 -10.67 5.93 7.14
C GLY A 315 -9.38 5.29 7.67
N ALA A 316 -8.87 5.71 8.83
CA ALA A 316 -7.73 5.07 9.47
C ALA A 316 -8.17 3.87 10.33
N PRO A 317 -7.36 2.80 10.41
CA PRO A 317 -7.69 1.60 11.19
C PRO A 317 -7.74 1.90 12.70
N THR A 318 -8.74 1.33 13.36
CA THR A 318 -8.95 1.44 14.81
C THR A 318 -8.39 0.23 15.55
N VAL A 319 -7.70 0.48 16.66
CA VAL A 319 -7.19 -0.53 17.60
C VAL A 319 -7.93 -0.36 18.92
N ASN A 320 -8.62 -1.42 19.36
CA ASN A 320 -9.49 -1.38 20.53
C ASN A 320 -8.77 -1.92 21.78
N PHE A 321 -8.67 -1.10 22.82
CA PHE A 321 -8.17 -1.48 24.13
C PHE A 321 -9.32 -1.47 25.13
N VAL A 322 -9.73 -2.66 25.57
CA VAL A 322 -10.89 -2.82 26.47
C VAL A 322 -10.42 -3.27 27.84
N ILE A 323 -10.78 -2.51 28.86
CA ILE A 323 -10.69 -2.94 30.26
C ILE A 323 -12.09 -3.40 30.66
N TYR A 324 -12.24 -4.69 30.93
CA TYR A 324 -13.47 -5.25 31.45
C TYR A 324 -13.34 -5.46 32.95
N VAL A 325 -14.25 -4.86 33.73
CA VAL A 325 -14.27 -5.00 35.18
C VAL A 325 -15.11 -6.21 35.57
N GLY A 326 -14.47 -7.22 36.16
CA GLY A 326 -15.12 -8.44 36.63
C GLY A 326 -14.16 -9.43 37.25
N ASP A 327 -14.72 -10.47 37.88
CA ASP A 327 -13.96 -11.47 38.64
C ASP A 327 -13.54 -12.71 37.83
N GLN A 328 -13.70 -12.62 36.50
CA GLN A 328 -13.35 -13.69 35.59
C GLN A 328 -11.83 -13.85 35.49
N LYS A 329 -11.39 -15.10 35.34
CA LYS A 329 -9.97 -15.44 35.15
C LYS A 329 -9.79 -16.21 33.85
N ILE A 330 -8.62 -16.11 33.23
CA ILE A 330 -8.29 -16.88 32.03
C ILE A 330 -7.62 -18.17 32.48
N GLY A 331 -8.20 -19.33 32.11
CA GLY A 331 -7.57 -20.62 32.33
C GLY A 331 -6.54 -20.88 31.24
N LEU A 332 -5.26 -21.03 31.59
CA LEU A 332 -4.25 -21.56 30.68
C LEU A 332 -4.15 -23.08 30.83
N ASP A 333 -3.67 -23.76 29.79
CA ASP A 333 -3.49 -25.23 29.73
C ASP A 333 -2.55 -25.78 30.83
N SER A 334 -1.88 -24.92 31.60
CA SER A 334 -1.15 -25.27 32.82
C SER A 334 -1.95 -24.82 34.04
N GLU A 335 -2.41 -25.76 34.87
CA GLU A 335 -3.37 -25.58 35.98
C GLU A 335 -3.00 -24.50 37.03
N THR A 336 -1.81 -23.88 36.95
CA THR A 336 -1.28 -22.95 37.96
C THR A 336 -1.13 -21.51 37.51
N GLU A 337 -1.26 -21.17 36.22
CA GLU A 337 -1.07 -19.81 35.73
C GLU A 337 -2.34 -19.25 35.09
N THR A 338 -2.80 -18.09 35.57
CA THR A 338 -3.93 -17.36 34.99
C THR A 338 -3.44 -16.04 34.40
N SER A 339 -3.64 -15.82 33.10
CA SER A 339 -3.42 -14.50 32.47
C SER A 339 -4.58 -13.56 32.79
N GLN A 340 -4.30 -12.26 32.82
CA GLN A 340 -5.31 -11.20 32.98
C GLN A 340 -5.68 -10.52 31.65
N SER A 341 -4.99 -10.84 30.56
CA SER A 341 -5.24 -10.20 29.27
C SER A 341 -4.99 -11.14 28.10
N TRP A 342 -5.58 -10.79 26.96
CA TRP A 342 -5.32 -11.43 25.68
C TRP A 342 -5.51 -10.43 24.53
N MET A 343 -4.93 -10.78 23.39
CA MET A 343 -4.95 -9.97 22.17
C MET A 343 -5.80 -10.63 21.10
N PHE A 344 -6.59 -9.82 20.42
CA PHE A 344 -7.25 -10.19 19.17
C PHE A 344 -6.42 -9.68 17.97
N PRO A 345 -5.94 -10.59 17.11
CA PRO A 345 -5.29 -10.26 15.85
C PRO A 345 -6.05 -9.17 15.07
N GLN A 346 -5.32 -8.16 14.59
CA GLN A 346 -5.85 -7.07 13.78
C GLN A 346 -7.00 -6.24 14.40
N TRP A 347 -7.32 -6.43 15.68
CA TRP A 347 -8.42 -5.73 16.35
C TRP A 347 -7.96 -4.97 17.59
N GLY A 348 -7.18 -5.59 18.48
CA GLY A 348 -6.85 -4.96 19.76
C GLY A 348 -6.61 -5.93 20.92
N SER A 349 -6.92 -5.50 22.13
CA SER A 349 -6.68 -6.26 23.36
C SER A 349 -7.80 -6.07 24.39
N VAL A 350 -8.01 -7.11 25.19
CA VAL A 350 -8.89 -7.07 26.36
C VAL A 350 -8.08 -7.35 27.63
N TYR A 351 -8.36 -6.61 28.69
CA TYR A 351 -7.78 -6.77 30.02
C TYR A 351 -8.89 -6.95 31.04
N LEU A 352 -8.78 -7.99 31.87
CA LEU A 352 -9.69 -8.27 32.98
C LEU A 352 -9.16 -7.62 34.25
N LEU A 353 -9.92 -6.65 34.76
CA LEU A 353 -9.59 -5.94 35.98
C LEU A 353 -10.55 -6.37 37.08
N SER A 354 -10.07 -7.15 38.05
CA SER A 354 -10.85 -7.48 39.23
C SER A 354 -10.77 -6.32 40.23
N LEU A 355 -11.93 -5.78 40.58
CA LEU A 355 -12.09 -4.69 41.55
C LEU A 355 -13.17 -5.08 42.56
N PRO A 356 -13.07 -4.61 43.82
CA PRO A 356 -14.17 -4.74 44.78
C PRO A 356 -15.45 -4.08 44.26
N GLU A 357 -16.61 -4.70 44.48
CA GLU A 357 -17.93 -4.22 44.01
C GLU A 357 -18.28 -2.79 44.47
N THR A 358 -17.65 -2.30 45.55
CA THR A 358 -17.85 -0.95 46.10
C THR A 358 -17.10 0.14 45.34
N THR A 359 -16.26 -0.22 44.37
CA THR A 359 -15.38 0.71 43.65
C THR A 359 -16.15 1.47 42.58
N THR A 360 -16.35 2.77 42.78
CA THR A 360 -17.06 3.64 41.84
C THR A 360 -16.15 4.35 40.84
N HIS A 361 -14.87 4.51 41.19
CA HIS A 361 -13.85 5.23 40.42
C HIS A 361 -12.56 4.41 40.31
N VAL A 362 -11.96 4.38 39.11
CA VAL A 362 -10.68 3.71 38.85
C VAL A 362 -9.55 4.73 38.77
N SER A 363 -8.63 4.68 39.73
CA SER A 363 -7.48 5.58 39.80
C SER A 363 -6.40 5.26 38.75
N SER A 364 -5.57 6.25 38.42
CA SER A 364 -4.43 6.08 37.49
C SER A 364 -3.46 4.97 37.92
N GLU A 365 -3.22 4.82 39.22
CA GLU A 365 -2.30 3.79 39.75
C GLU A 365 -2.80 2.37 39.45
N THR A 366 -4.10 2.15 39.57
CA THR A 366 -4.74 0.87 39.21
C THR A 366 -4.68 0.60 37.70
N LEU A 367 -4.69 1.67 36.88
CA LEU A 367 -4.59 1.57 35.41
C LEU A 367 -3.15 1.32 34.91
N LYS A 368 -2.14 1.41 35.77
CA LYS A 368 -0.73 1.22 35.40
C LYS A 368 -0.48 -0.13 34.69
N GLN A 369 -0.90 -1.25 35.29
CA GLN A 369 -0.68 -2.58 34.71
C GLN A 369 -1.45 -2.79 33.39
N PRO A 370 -2.74 -2.41 33.28
CA PRO A 370 -3.44 -2.38 32.00
C PRO A 370 -2.72 -1.58 30.91
N MET A 371 -2.25 -0.36 31.21
CA MET A 371 -1.59 0.49 30.21
C MET A 371 -0.26 -0.10 29.72
N LEU A 372 0.56 -0.63 30.63
CA LEU A 372 1.81 -1.31 30.27
C LEU A 372 1.55 -2.56 29.42
N THR A 373 0.52 -3.32 29.76
CA THR A 373 0.10 -4.51 29.00
C THR A 373 -0.38 -4.13 27.60
N PHE A 374 -1.22 -3.09 27.49
CA PHE A 374 -1.68 -2.57 26.20
C PHE A 374 -0.53 -2.03 25.35
N THR A 375 0.51 -1.46 25.96
CA THR A 375 1.70 -1.00 25.24
C THR A 375 2.46 -2.18 24.62
N GLY A 376 2.68 -3.26 25.37
CA GLY A 376 3.28 -4.50 24.84
C GLY A 376 2.43 -5.14 23.73
N HIS A 377 1.11 -5.15 23.92
CA HIS A 377 0.18 -5.64 22.91
C HIS A 377 0.15 -4.74 21.66
N LEU A 378 0.21 -3.43 21.80
CA LEU A 378 0.31 -2.50 20.67
C LEU A 378 1.57 -2.77 19.84
N LEU A 379 2.73 -2.92 20.49
CA LEU A 379 3.98 -3.23 19.81
C LEU A 379 3.88 -4.56 19.02
N SER A 380 3.25 -5.58 19.59
CA SER A 380 3.04 -6.87 18.92
C SER A 380 2.01 -6.78 17.78
N LEU A 381 0.92 -6.02 17.94
CA LEU A 381 -0.05 -5.74 16.86
C LEU A 381 0.57 -4.93 15.72
N LEU A 382 1.43 -3.96 16.01
CA LEU A 382 2.21 -3.23 15.01
C LEU A 382 3.26 -4.12 14.33
N GLY A 383 3.45 -5.36 14.80
CA GLY A 383 4.40 -6.31 14.23
C GLY A 383 5.85 -5.92 14.51
N THR A 384 6.14 -5.28 15.65
CA THR A 384 7.53 -5.03 16.07
C THR A 384 8.28 -6.35 16.26
N PRO A 385 9.58 -6.41 15.88
CA PRO A 385 10.45 -7.53 16.23
C PRO A 385 10.46 -7.77 17.74
N GLN A 386 10.79 -8.98 18.17
CA GLN A 386 10.84 -9.33 19.60
C GLN A 386 12.27 -9.25 20.15
N SER A 387 13.27 -9.40 19.29
CA SER A 387 14.68 -9.46 19.68
C SER A 387 15.32 -8.07 19.65
N GLY A 388 16.25 -7.85 20.57
CA GLY A 388 17.08 -6.64 20.62
C GLY A 388 16.51 -5.51 21.50
N SER A 389 17.28 -4.43 21.60
CA SER A 389 16.89 -3.22 22.33
C SER A 389 15.76 -2.47 21.64
N LEU A 390 15.03 -1.63 22.38
CA LEU A 390 13.89 -0.89 21.83
C LEU A 390 14.28 -0.06 20.59
N PRO A 391 15.38 0.72 20.58
CA PRO A 391 15.79 1.46 19.38
C PRO A 391 16.07 0.54 18.18
N LEU A 392 16.72 -0.61 18.41
CA LEU A 392 17.01 -1.58 17.35
C LEU A 392 15.72 -2.13 16.75
N ARG A 393 14.79 -2.59 17.60
CA ARG A 393 13.46 -3.10 17.20
C ARG A 393 12.67 -2.09 16.38
N LEU A 394 12.71 -0.82 16.76
CA LEU A 394 12.00 0.26 16.05
C LEU A 394 12.66 0.59 14.70
N SER A 395 13.99 0.61 14.65
CA SER A 395 14.71 0.80 13.39
C SER A 395 14.42 -0.34 12.41
N THR A 396 14.38 -1.58 12.89
CA THR A 396 14.00 -2.77 12.12
C THR A 396 12.55 -2.69 11.67
N LEU A 397 11.62 -2.27 12.54
CA LEU A 397 10.23 -2.05 12.16
C LEU A 397 10.12 -1.05 11.00
N SER A 398 10.83 0.08 11.09
CA SER A 398 10.84 1.11 10.04
C SER A 398 11.27 0.53 8.68
N ARG A 399 12.34 -0.26 8.65
CA ARG A 399 12.84 -0.92 7.42
C ARG A 399 11.86 -1.96 6.88
N ILE A 400 11.26 -2.78 7.75
CA ILE A 400 10.21 -3.74 7.38
C ILE A 400 9.02 -3.00 6.75
N ARG A 401 8.57 -1.88 7.34
CA ARG A 401 7.46 -1.09 6.80
C ARG A 401 7.81 -0.40 5.48
N SER A 402 9.04 0.06 5.32
CA SER A 402 9.54 0.63 4.07
C SER A 402 9.46 -0.40 2.94
N ALA A 403 9.89 -1.63 3.20
CA ALA A 403 9.82 -2.74 2.26
C ALA A 403 8.36 -3.10 1.89
N ASP A 404 7.49 -3.27 2.90
CA ASP A 404 6.07 -3.60 2.70
C ASP A 404 5.37 -2.54 1.84
N LEU A 405 5.56 -1.25 2.16
CA LEU A 405 4.98 -0.15 1.40
C LEU A 405 5.50 -0.07 -0.03
N LEU A 406 6.81 -0.23 -0.24
CA LEU A 406 7.41 -0.24 -1.58
C LEU A 406 6.78 -1.34 -2.46
N LEU A 407 6.63 -2.55 -1.91
CA LEU A 407 6.02 -3.68 -2.61
C LEU A 407 4.53 -3.44 -2.89
N ARG A 408 3.79 -2.90 -1.92
CA ARG A 408 2.36 -2.58 -2.07
C ARG A 408 2.13 -1.51 -3.13
N ALA A 409 2.84 -0.39 -3.08
CA ALA A 409 2.76 0.67 -4.08
C ALA A 409 3.09 0.16 -5.50
N SER A 410 4.15 -0.66 -5.63
CA SER A 410 4.52 -1.30 -6.90
C SER A 410 3.41 -2.22 -7.44
N SER A 411 2.77 -3.00 -6.56
CA SER A 411 1.64 -3.86 -6.91
C SER A 411 0.39 -3.05 -7.32
N THR A 412 0.09 -1.96 -6.62
CA THR A 412 -1.02 -1.06 -6.96
C THR A 412 -0.81 -0.41 -8.33
N LEU A 413 0.42 0.07 -8.64
CA LEU A 413 0.77 0.53 -10.00
C LEU A 413 0.56 -0.55 -11.07
N GLY A 414 1.02 -1.78 -10.82
CA GLY A 414 0.80 -2.88 -11.76
C GLY A 414 -0.68 -3.18 -11.98
N SER A 415 -1.49 -3.10 -10.93
CA SER A 415 -2.94 -3.27 -11.00
C SER A 415 -3.60 -2.16 -11.82
N LEU A 416 -3.18 -0.91 -11.61
CA LEU A 416 -3.62 0.24 -12.40
C LEU A 416 -3.26 0.11 -13.88
N ALA A 417 -2.04 -0.35 -14.19
CA ALA A 417 -1.59 -0.57 -15.56
C ALA A 417 -2.42 -1.65 -16.27
N ARG A 418 -2.67 -2.79 -15.60
CA ARG A 418 -3.53 -3.86 -16.12
C ARG A 418 -4.97 -3.40 -16.30
N LEU A 419 -5.52 -2.62 -15.37
CA LEU A 419 -6.86 -2.03 -15.48
C LEU A 419 -6.97 -1.11 -16.69
N SER A 420 -5.98 -0.23 -16.89
CA SER A 420 -5.92 0.69 -18.03
C SER A 420 -5.84 -0.05 -19.37
N LEU A 421 -5.15 -1.17 -19.43
CA LEU A 421 -5.09 -2.03 -20.63
C LEU A 421 -6.39 -2.80 -20.86
N ALA A 422 -7.00 -3.33 -19.80
CA ALA A 422 -8.22 -4.13 -19.89
C ALA A 422 -9.46 -3.31 -20.24
N LEU A 423 -9.49 -2.02 -19.87
CA LEU A 423 -10.63 -1.12 -20.06
C LEU A 423 -10.22 0.13 -20.87
N PRO A 424 -10.12 0.04 -22.21
CA PRO A 424 -9.69 1.17 -23.05
C PRO A 424 -10.63 2.38 -23.00
N SER A 425 -11.89 2.17 -22.61
CA SER A 425 -12.94 3.20 -22.53
C SER A 425 -12.98 3.93 -21.19
N ILE A 426 -12.10 3.62 -20.24
CA ILE A 426 -12.02 4.34 -18.96
C ILE A 426 -11.40 5.73 -19.14
N SER A 427 -11.94 6.75 -18.47
CA SER A 427 -11.26 8.04 -18.35
C SER A 427 -10.03 7.90 -17.48
N ILE A 428 -8.93 8.52 -17.92
CA ILE A 428 -7.72 8.67 -17.11
C ILE A 428 -7.43 10.17 -17.02
N PRO A 429 -7.76 10.82 -15.90
CA PRO A 429 -7.51 12.24 -15.70
C PRO A 429 -6.01 12.53 -15.49
N HIS A 430 -5.63 13.81 -15.59
CA HIS A 430 -4.25 14.24 -15.31
C HIS A 430 -3.80 13.94 -13.88
N SER A 431 -4.70 14.05 -12.89
CA SER A 431 -4.42 13.70 -11.49
C SER A 431 -3.86 12.29 -11.32
N VAL A 432 -4.35 11.33 -12.11
CA VAL A 432 -3.87 9.93 -12.10
C VAL A 432 -2.50 9.82 -12.75
N ALA A 433 -2.25 10.53 -13.86
CA ALA A 433 -0.94 10.54 -14.50
C ALA A 433 0.13 11.19 -13.59
N ASP A 434 -0.21 12.28 -12.93
CA ASP A 434 0.67 12.97 -11.98
C ASP A 434 0.93 12.09 -10.74
N GLY A 435 -0.10 11.42 -10.22
CA GLY A 435 0.03 10.45 -9.13
C GLY A 435 0.92 9.26 -9.50
N VAL A 436 0.78 8.71 -10.71
CA VAL A 436 1.66 7.63 -11.21
C VAL A 436 3.11 8.11 -11.35
N ALA A 437 3.33 9.31 -11.89
CA ALA A 437 4.67 9.87 -12.02
C ALA A 437 5.34 10.09 -10.65
N SER A 438 4.61 10.71 -9.71
CA SER A 438 5.06 10.92 -8.33
C SER A 438 5.35 9.61 -7.61
N THR A 439 4.47 8.61 -7.77
CA THR A 439 4.66 7.27 -7.22
C THR A 439 5.96 6.64 -7.71
N MET A 440 6.23 6.68 -9.03
CA MET A 440 7.44 6.08 -9.60
C MET A 440 8.72 6.78 -9.14
N GLU A 441 8.69 8.11 -9.01
CA GLU A 441 9.81 8.89 -8.48
C GLU A 441 10.11 8.52 -7.02
N HIS A 442 9.08 8.52 -6.17
CA HIS A 442 9.25 8.18 -4.77
C HIS A 442 9.55 6.69 -4.54
N LEU A 443 9.08 5.79 -5.39
CA LEU A 443 9.50 4.38 -5.39
C LEU A 443 11.00 4.24 -5.67
N GLN A 444 11.53 5.02 -6.63
CA GLN A 444 12.96 5.02 -6.93
C GLN A 444 13.79 5.52 -5.75
N GLN A 445 13.37 6.62 -5.13
CA GLN A 445 14.01 7.17 -3.93
C GLN A 445 13.93 6.21 -2.75
N ALA A 446 12.75 5.64 -2.48
CA ALA A 446 12.54 4.65 -1.42
C ALA A 446 13.43 3.42 -1.62
N CYS A 447 13.53 2.90 -2.85
CA CYS A 447 14.39 1.78 -3.19
C CYS A 447 15.87 2.06 -2.89
N ALA A 448 16.33 3.29 -3.17
CA ALA A 448 17.71 3.70 -2.92
C ALA A 448 18.03 3.85 -1.42
N SER A 449 17.04 4.22 -0.59
CA SER A 449 17.21 4.53 0.83
C SER A 449 16.53 3.53 1.79
N LEU A 450 16.26 2.29 1.37
CA LEU A 450 15.61 1.25 2.19
C LEU A 450 16.29 0.94 3.54
N GLY A 451 17.59 1.22 3.67
CA GLY A 451 18.34 1.07 4.92
C GLY A 451 18.22 2.25 5.90
N ALA A 452 17.69 3.38 5.44
CA ALA A 452 17.64 4.64 6.17
C ALA A 452 16.20 5.06 6.50
N PRO A 453 16.00 5.97 7.48
CA PRO A 453 14.66 6.49 7.82
C PRO A 453 13.96 7.20 6.65
N SER A 454 14.72 7.83 5.75
CA SER A 454 14.21 8.49 4.54
C SER A 454 13.49 7.51 3.60
N GLY A 455 13.89 6.23 3.59
CA GLY A 455 13.23 5.18 2.81
C GLY A 455 11.76 5.01 3.18
N LEU A 456 11.44 5.08 4.47
CA LEU A 456 10.06 4.96 4.94
C LEU A 456 9.21 6.15 4.49
N LEU A 457 9.77 7.36 4.53
CA LEU A 457 9.08 8.58 4.09
C LEU A 457 8.68 8.48 2.63
N HIS A 458 9.63 8.15 1.75
CA HIS A 458 9.35 8.04 0.32
C HIS A 458 8.40 6.87 0.01
N ALA A 459 8.53 5.74 0.71
CA ALA A 459 7.64 4.60 0.53
C ALA A 459 6.18 4.92 0.91
N ARG A 460 5.96 5.74 1.95
CA ARG A 460 4.63 6.23 2.33
C ARG A 460 4.00 7.09 1.25
N ILE A 461 4.75 8.09 0.75
CA ILE A 461 4.24 9.00 -0.27
C ILE A 461 3.91 8.21 -1.55
N ALA A 462 4.78 7.26 -1.93
CA ALA A 462 4.53 6.40 -3.06
C ALA A 462 3.24 5.57 -2.90
N GLU A 463 3.00 4.97 -1.73
CA GLU A 463 1.80 4.18 -1.50
C GLU A 463 0.53 5.05 -1.48
N GLU A 464 0.58 6.22 -0.82
CA GLU A 464 -0.54 7.16 -0.78
C GLU A 464 -0.90 7.67 -2.19
N GLU A 465 0.08 8.07 -2.99
CA GLU A 465 -0.14 8.54 -4.36
C GLU A 465 -0.61 7.43 -5.29
N ALA A 466 -0.10 6.20 -5.13
CA ALA A 466 -0.54 5.04 -5.90
C ALA A 466 -2.01 4.70 -5.63
N GLU A 467 -2.39 4.65 -4.35
CA GLU A 467 -3.76 4.39 -3.90
C GLU A 467 -4.71 5.51 -4.34
N ARG A 468 -4.28 6.78 -4.19
CA ARG A 468 -5.04 7.95 -4.66
C ARG A 468 -5.30 7.89 -6.16
N ALA A 469 -4.29 7.55 -6.95
CA ALA A 469 -4.42 7.40 -8.40
C ALA A 469 -5.31 6.19 -8.77
N PHE A 470 -5.19 5.07 -8.08
CA PHE A 470 -5.99 3.87 -8.36
C PHE A 470 -7.48 4.05 -8.00
N PHE A 471 -7.77 4.73 -6.89
CA PHE A 471 -9.12 4.98 -6.40
C PHE A 471 -9.70 6.34 -6.80
N GLU A 472 -9.14 6.98 -7.83
CA GLU A 472 -9.62 8.26 -8.33
C GLU A 472 -11.10 8.15 -8.76
N LYS A 473 -11.97 8.93 -8.11
CA LYS A 473 -13.44 8.83 -8.23
C LYS A 473 -13.95 8.94 -9.67
N SER A 474 -13.26 9.72 -10.50
CA SER A 474 -13.67 9.98 -11.89
C SER A 474 -13.43 8.77 -12.82
N MET A 475 -12.50 7.87 -12.50
CA MET A 475 -12.24 6.67 -13.30
C MET A 475 -13.41 5.69 -13.27
N VAL A 476 -14.00 5.48 -12.10
CA VAL A 476 -15.10 4.51 -11.91
C VAL A 476 -16.42 5.01 -12.50
N GLY A 477 -16.67 6.32 -12.44
CA GLY A 477 -17.94 6.92 -12.87
C GLY A 477 -18.27 6.76 -14.36
N GLN A 478 -17.27 6.59 -15.22
CA GLN A 478 -17.47 6.54 -16.67
C GLN A 478 -17.66 5.13 -17.24
N LEU A 479 -17.41 4.09 -16.44
CA LEU A 479 -17.69 2.70 -16.85
C LEU A 479 -19.18 2.45 -17.11
N TYR A 480 -20.05 3.31 -16.56
CA TYR A 480 -21.50 3.18 -16.62
C TYR A 480 -22.13 3.48 -18.00
N PHE A 481 -21.34 3.99 -18.97
CA PHE A 481 -21.85 4.35 -20.30
C PHE A 481 -21.06 3.68 -21.44
N PRO A 482 -21.34 2.39 -21.74
CA PRO A 482 -20.87 1.72 -22.94
C PRO A 482 -21.16 2.55 -24.20
N ASP A 483 -20.29 2.48 -25.21
CA ASP A 483 -20.47 3.22 -26.46
C ASP A 483 -21.77 2.84 -27.19
N GLU A 484 -22.26 1.62 -26.97
CA GLU A 484 -23.56 1.14 -27.45
C GLU A 484 -24.72 1.99 -26.94
N HIS A 485 -24.68 2.38 -25.65
CA HIS A 485 -25.69 3.25 -25.04
C HIS A 485 -25.59 4.67 -25.58
N LYS A 486 -24.38 5.16 -25.89
CA LYS A 486 -24.21 6.47 -26.56
C LYS A 486 -24.92 6.47 -27.91
N ILE A 487 -24.68 5.43 -28.73
CA ILE A 487 -25.32 5.30 -30.05
C ILE A 487 -26.85 5.17 -29.93
N ALA A 488 -27.34 4.38 -28.97
CA ALA A 488 -28.77 4.21 -28.72
C ALA A 488 -29.48 5.53 -28.34
N VAL A 489 -28.81 6.43 -27.62
CA VAL A 489 -29.35 7.76 -27.30
C VAL A 489 -29.36 8.69 -28.52
N TYR A 490 -28.34 8.61 -29.39
CA TYR A 490 -28.25 9.47 -30.58
C TYR A 490 -29.14 9.01 -31.75
N LEU A 491 -29.43 7.70 -31.86
CA LEU A 491 -30.15 7.12 -33.00
C LEU A 491 -31.56 7.72 -33.21
N PRO A 492 -32.40 7.96 -32.19
CA PRO A 492 -33.72 8.59 -32.35
C PRO A 492 -33.63 10.06 -32.81
N LEU A 493 -32.57 10.77 -32.42
CA LEU A 493 -32.37 12.19 -32.75
C LEU A 493 -31.82 12.36 -34.18
N LEU A 494 -30.86 11.51 -34.57
CA LEU A 494 -30.17 11.60 -35.85
C LEU A 494 -30.87 10.80 -36.97
N GLY A 495 -31.62 9.76 -36.65
CA GLY A 495 -32.29 8.90 -37.63
C GLY A 495 -33.24 9.67 -38.58
N PRO A 496 -34.19 10.47 -38.07
CA PRO A 496 -35.15 11.21 -38.90
C PRO A 496 -34.50 12.23 -39.84
N VAL A 497 -33.36 12.80 -39.45
CA VAL A 497 -32.61 13.77 -40.26
C VAL A 497 -31.63 13.05 -41.21
N GLY A 498 -30.96 12.02 -40.72
CA GLY A 498 -29.93 11.28 -41.45
C GLY A 498 -30.47 10.42 -42.58
N VAL A 499 -31.59 9.73 -42.39
CA VAL A 499 -32.16 8.84 -43.42
C VAL A 499 -32.51 9.61 -44.71
N PRO A 500 -33.23 10.74 -44.68
CA PRO A 500 -33.49 11.53 -45.89
C PRO A 500 -32.23 12.12 -46.53
N LEU A 501 -31.24 12.54 -45.74
CA LEU A 501 -29.98 13.11 -46.25
C LEU A 501 -29.13 12.07 -46.98
N VAL A 502 -29.02 10.85 -46.43
CA VAL A 502 -28.32 9.73 -47.06
C VAL A 502 -29.05 9.31 -48.32
N MET A 503 -30.37 9.19 -48.29
CA MET A 503 -31.17 8.84 -49.46
C MET A 503 -31.05 9.92 -50.57
N GLY A 504 -31.03 11.20 -50.19
CA GLY A 504 -30.78 12.32 -51.08
C GLY A 504 -29.40 12.28 -51.74
N LEU A 505 -28.36 11.95 -50.96
CA LEU A 505 -26.99 11.79 -51.48
C LEU A 505 -26.90 10.61 -52.46
N ILE A 506 -27.48 9.44 -52.13
CA ILE A 506 -27.50 8.25 -52.98
C ILE A 506 -28.20 8.54 -54.31
N ASN A 507 -29.36 9.20 -54.27
CA ASN A 507 -30.12 9.53 -55.48
C ASN A 507 -29.36 10.52 -56.36
N GLU A 508 -28.70 11.53 -55.79
CA GLU A 508 -27.92 12.49 -56.55
C GLU A 508 -26.64 11.86 -57.15
N LEU A 509 -25.97 10.96 -56.42
CA LEU A 509 -24.85 10.14 -56.92
C LEU A 509 -25.27 9.25 -58.09
N ARG A 510 -26.38 8.52 -57.95
CA ARG A 510 -26.93 7.68 -59.04
C ARG A 510 -27.27 8.53 -60.27
N GLY A 511 -27.94 9.66 -60.07
CA GLY A 511 -28.26 10.59 -61.15
C GLY A 511 -27.03 11.20 -61.81
N TRP A 512 -25.96 11.46 -61.05
CA TRP A 512 -24.69 11.95 -61.60
C TRP A 512 -23.94 10.87 -62.42
N ILE A 513 -23.92 9.62 -61.94
CA ILE A 513 -23.34 8.48 -62.67
C ILE A 513 -24.09 8.23 -63.98
N GLN A 514 -25.42 8.25 -63.95
CA GLN A 514 -26.25 8.10 -65.15
C GLN A 514 -26.00 9.22 -66.16
N ARG A 515 -25.93 10.49 -65.70
CA ARG A 515 -25.59 11.65 -66.54
C ARG A 515 -24.18 11.55 -67.14
N ARG A 516 -23.19 11.06 -66.39
CA ARG A 516 -21.85 10.78 -66.90
C ARG A 516 -21.85 9.69 -67.96
N ARG A 517 -22.60 8.61 -67.75
CA ARG A 517 -22.74 7.51 -68.73
C ARG A 517 -23.44 7.97 -70.00
N GLN A 518 -24.47 8.81 -69.91
CA GLN A 518 -25.13 9.41 -71.08
C GLN A 518 -24.18 10.34 -71.83
N ARG A 519 -23.49 11.27 -71.15
CA ARG A 519 -22.48 12.14 -71.78
C ARG A 519 -21.35 11.35 -72.45
N ALA A 520 -20.95 10.21 -71.89
CA ALA A 520 -19.95 9.33 -72.49
C ALA A 520 -20.48 8.62 -73.74
N LYS A 521 -21.77 8.24 -73.78
CA LYS A 521 -22.44 7.70 -74.97
C LYS A 521 -22.60 8.77 -76.06
N ASP A 522 -23.08 9.96 -75.70
CA ASP A 522 -23.25 11.08 -76.64
C ASP A 522 -21.91 11.57 -77.21
N ALA A 523 -20.83 11.52 -76.42
CA ALA A 523 -19.47 11.83 -76.88
C ALA A 523 -18.86 10.72 -77.75
N GLY A 524 -19.32 9.47 -77.59
CA GLY A 524 -18.98 8.35 -78.47
C GLY A 524 -19.70 8.46 -79.82
N GLU A 525 -20.98 8.81 -79.81
CA GLU A 525 -21.77 9.04 -81.03
C GLU A 525 -21.27 10.23 -81.85
N LYS A 526 -20.85 11.33 -81.18
CA LYS A 526 -20.21 12.48 -81.85
C LYS A 526 -18.79 12.23 -82.38
N LYS A 527 -18.15 11.13 -82.00
CA LYS A 527 -16.87 10.67 -82.57
C LYS A 527 -17.05 9.62 -83.67
N ALA A 528 -18.25 9.05 -83.80
CA ALA A 528 -18.62 8.06 -84.80
C ALA A 528 -19.36 8.67 -86.00
N GLN A 529 -19.84 9.92 -85.87
CA GLN A 529 -20.05 10.86 -86.97
C GLN A 529 -18.76 11.61 -87.25
#